data_AF-A0A453L1M6-F1
#
_entry.id   AF-A0A453L1M6-F1
#
_cell.length_a   1.000
_cell.length_b   1.000
_cell.length_c   1.000
_cell.angle_alpha   90.00
_cell.angle_beta   90.00
_cell.angle_gamma   90.00
#
_symmetry.space_group_name_H-M   'P 1'
#
loop_
_entity.id
_entity.type
_entity.pdbx_description
1 polymer ?
#
loop_
_entity_poly.entity_id
_entity_poly.type
_entity_poly.pdbx_seq_one_letter_code
_entity_poly.pdbx_strand_id
1 'polypeptide(L)'
;LPSVDIFVCTADPYSEPPSLVVSTILSLMAYNYPPEKLSVYLSDDGGSILTFYGMWEASLFAKHWLPFCKRYNIEPRSPAAYFSQSDGHQELCTPKEWSLIKDMFDEMTERIDTAVMSGKIPEEIKAKHKGFHEWNQEITSKNHQPIVQILIDGKDQNAVDNDGNVLPTLVYMAREKRPQHHHNFKAGAMNALIRVSSVISNSPIIMNVDCDMYSNNNDAVRDALCFFLDEEMGHKIGFVQYPQNYNNLSKNDIYGNSLHVINEVEMGGMDSLGGPLYIGTGCFHRREILCGRKFTKDYQEDWNAGIKDKLQESIDETEEKAKSLAACTYEHGTQWGDEIGVKYGCAVEDVITGLAIHCRGWESVYNNPKKPAFMGVGPTTLAQTILQHKRWSEGNLSIFLSKYNVFLFGHGKTKLRHQMGYHIYGLWAPNSLATLYYVIIPSLALLKGTPLFPEITSP
;
A
#
# COMPACT_ATOMS: atom_id res chain seq x y z
N LEU A 1 0.38 21.65 -7.82
CA LEU A 1 0.61 20.31 -7.22
C LEU A 1 -0.36 20.12 -6.05
N PRO A 2 -1.25 19.10 -6.12
CA PRO A 2 -2.21 18.75 -5.06
C PRO A 2 -1.53 18.10 -3.84
N SER A 3 -2.19 18.02 -2.69
CA SER A 3 -1.65 17.24 -1.58
C SER A 3 -1.89 15.74 -1.78
N VAL A 4 -1.05 14.91 -1.15
CA VAL A 4 -1.05 13.45 -1.27
C VAL A 4 -0.93 12.82 0.12
N ASP A 5 -1.87 11.95 0.44
CA ASP A 5 -1.77 11.07 1.61
C ASP A 5 -1.20 9.72 1.19
N ILE A 6 -0.23 9.21 1.94
CA ILE A 6 0.39 7.91 1.73
C ILE A 6 0.00 7.00 2.87
N PHE A 7 -0.64 5.87 2.57
CA PHE A 7 -1.10 4.89 3.53
C PHE A 7 -0.22 3.64 3.49
N VAL A 8 0.33 3.30 4.65
CA VAL A 8 1.05 2.06 4.91
C VAL A 8 0.27 1.28 5.96
N CYS A 9 0.09 -0.02 5.75
CA CYS A 9 -0.53 -0.90 6.74
C CYS A 9 0.49 -1.95 7.20
N THR A 10 0.53 -2.22 8.49
CA THR A 10 1.29 -3.31 9.10
C THR A 10 0.40 -4.12 10.03
N ALA A 11 0.64 -5.42 10.14
CA ALA A 11 -0.20 -6.35 10.87
C ALA A 11 0.35 -6.74 12.24
N ASP A 12 1.65 -7.01 12.34
CA ASP A 12 2.28 -7.54 13.55
C ASP A 12 3.80 -7.30 13.55
N PRO A 13 4.38 -6.78 14.66
CA PRO A 13 5.80 -6.42 14.72
C PRO A 13 6.77 -7.61 14.68
N TYR A 14 6.32 -8.85 14.83
CA TYR A 14 7.19 -10.03 14.73
C TYR A 14 7.21 -10.59 13.31
N SER A 15 6.08 -10.53 12.62
CA SER A 15 5.97 -10.93 11.21
C SER A 15 6.49 -9.84 10.27
N GLU A 16 6.30 -8.58 10.65
CA GLU A 16 6.71 -7.38 9.92
C GLU A 16 7.52 -6.49 10.89
N PRO A 17 8.84 -6.72 11.02
CA PRO A 17 9.68 -6.02 11.99
C PRO A 17 9.58 -4.50 11.86
N PRO A 18 9.45 -3.73 12.96
CA PRO A 18 9.37 -2.27 12.90
C PRO A 18 10.55 -1.62 12.17
N SER A 19 11.76 -2.20 12.20
CA SER A 19 12.92 -1.71 11.44
C SER A 19 12.71 -1.73 9.91
N LEU A 20 12.03 -2.77 9.41
CA LEU A 20 11.59 -2.85 8.01
C LEU A 20 10.53 -1.78 7.71
N VAL A 21 9.50 -1.69 8.55
CA VAL A 21 8.41 -0.71 8.39
C VAL A 21 8.95 0.72 8.36
N VAL A 22 9.86 1.05 9.28
CA VAL A 22 10.50 2.37 9.38
C VAL A 22 11.30 2.71 8.13
N SER A 23 12.03 1.75 7.57
CA SER A 23 12.78 1.96 6.32
C SER A 23 11.85 2.28 5.15
N THR A 24 10.71 1.62 5.06
CA THR A 24 9.65 1.93 4.10
C THR A 24 9.09 3.33 4.33
N ILE A 25 8.69 3.67 5.56
CA ILE A 25 8.16 4.99 5.92
C ILE A 25 9.13 6.12 5.55
N LEU A 26 10.41 5.99 5.91
CA LEU A 26 11.45 6.98 5.59
C LEU A 26 11.63 7.15 4.08
N SER A 27 11.49 6.08 3.29
CA SER A 27 11.54 6.16 1.83
C SER A 27 10.38 6.96 1.24
N LEU A 28 9.19 6.81 1.83
CA LEU A 28 7.95 7.45 1.39
C LEU A 28 7.88 8.91 1.82
N MET A 29 8.56 9.28 2.91
CA MET A 29 8.71 10.68 3.32
C MET A 29 9.73 11.44 2.45
N ALA A 30 10.65 10.74 1.78
CA ALA A 30 11.75 11.31 1.00
C ALA A 30 11.47 11.40 -0.52
N TYR A 31 10.20 11.50 -0.92
CA TYR A 31 9.84 11.78 -2.32
C TYR A 31 10.31 13.16 -2.74
N ASN A 32 10.58 13.33 -4.04
CA ASN A 32 10.81 14.62 -4.66
C ASN A 32 9.47 15.38 -4.80
N TYR A 33 8.94 15.84 -3.67
CA TYR A 33 7.64 16.50 -3.59
C TYR A 33 7.67 17.59 -2.50
N PRO A 34 6.84 18.65 -2.59
CA PRO A 34 6.74 19.64 -1.52
C PRO A 34 6.34 18.98 -0.19
N PRO A 35 7.18 19.05 0.86
CA PRO A 35 6.95 18.35 2.13
C PRO A 35 5.60 18.71 2.78
N GLU A 36 5.19 19.97 2.71
CA GLU A 36 3.93 20.48 3.24
C GLU A 36 2.68 19.91 2.53
N LYS A 37 2.88 19.24 1.40
CA LYS A 37 1.82 18.60 0.60
C LYS A 37 1.84 17.08 0.70
N LEU A 38 2.73 16.52 1.51
CA LEU A 38 2.90 15.09 1.68
C LEU A 38 2.57 14.71 3.11
N SER A 39 1.74 13.68 3.29
CA SER A 39 1.38 13.17 4.61
C SER A 39 1.44 11.64 4.61
N VAL A 40 2.24 11.06 5.50
CA VAL A 40 2.45 9.62 5.59
C VAL A 40 1.75 9.08 6.83
N TYR A 41 0.94 8.05 6.64
CA TYR A 41 0.14 7.41 7.68
C TYR A 41 0.53 5.93 7.78
N LEU A 42 0.91 5.49 8.98
CA LEU A 42 1.00 4.07 9.30
C LEU A 42 -0.25 3.63 10.05
N SER A 43 -0.96 2.64 9.52
CA SER A 43 -1.96 1.87 10.26
C SER A 43 -1.33 0.59 10.81
N ASP A 44 -1.24 0.48 12.13
CA ASP A 44 -0.80 -0.69 12.85
C ASP A 44 -2.00 -1.51 13.32
N ASP A 45 -2.27 -2.61 12.62
CA ASP A 45 -3.33 -3.55 12.98
C ASP A 45 -2.96 -4.38 14.22
N GLY A 46 -1.69 -4.46 14.61
CA GLY A 46 -1.25 -5.11 15.84
C GLY A 46 -1.46 -4.24 17.08
N GLY A 47 -1.60 -2.93 16.90
CA GLY A 47 -1.70 -1.96 18.01
C GLY A 47 -0.50 -2.05 18.95
N SER A 48 0.70 -2.27 18.43
CA SER A 48 1.88 -2.58 19.20
C SER A 48 2.66 -1.32 19.58
N ILE A 49 2.98 -1.20 20.88
CA ILE A 49 3.88 -0.16 21.39
C ILE A 49 5.27 -0.23 20.73
N LEU A 50 5.71 -1.41 20.25
CA LEU A 50 6.99 -1.59 19.56
C LEU A 50 6.97 -0.96 18.16
N THR A 51 5.85 -1.09 17.44
CA THR A 51 5.67 -0.43 16.15
C THR A 51 5.60 1.09 16.33
N PHE A 52 4.89 1.56 17.37
CA PHE A 52 4.86 2.97 17.72
C PHE A 52 6.25 3.50 18.07
N TYR A 53 7.06 2.74 18.82
CA TYR A 53 8.44 3.09 19.12
C TYR A 53 9.30 3.21 17.86
N GLY A 54 9.17 2.27 16.92
CA GLY A 54 9.82 2.35 15.63
C GLY A 54 9.45 3.63 14.87
N MET A 55 8.17 3.99 14.83
CA MET A 55 7.71 5.23 14.20
C MET A 55 8.23 6.49 14.91
N TRP A 56 8.33 6.47 16.23
CA TRP A 56 8.93 7.56 16.99
C TRP A 56 10.42 7.72 16.68
N GLU A 57 11.20 6.64 16.68
CA GLU A 57 12.61 6.65 16.25
C GLU A 57 12.75 7.15 14.80
N ALA A 58 11.87 6.71 13.89
CA ALA A 58 11.83 7.19 12.51
C ALA A 58 11.61 8.71 12.42
N SER A 59 10.73 9.26 13.26
CA SER A 59 10.46 10.71 13.30
C SER A 59 11.71 11.53 13.68
N LEU A 60 12.57 10.97 14.54
CA LEU A 60 13.83 11.59 14.92
C LEU A 60 14.86 11.48 13.79
N PHE A 61 15.01 10.29 13.21
CA PHE A 61 15.97 10.05 12.13
C PHE A 61 15.60 10.76 10.82
N ALA A 62 14.30 10.99 10.56
CA ALA A 62 13.82 11.72 9.39
C ALA A 62 14.45 13.12 9.25
N LYS A 63 14.74 13.80 10.37
CA LYS A 63 15.43 15.11 10.41
C LYS A 63 16.84 15.09 9.81
N HIS A 64 17.46 13.92 9.73
CA HIS A 64 18.78 13.69 9.16
C HIS A 64 18.67 13.05 7.77
N TRP A 65 17.79 12.06 7.61
CA TRP A 65 17.65 11.29 6.38
C TRP A 65 17.07 12.08 5.20
N LEU A 66 16.00 12.85 5.42
CA LEU A 66 15.33 13.60 4.37
C LEU A 66 16.23 14.68 3.73
N PRO A 67 16.91 15.57 4.51
CA PRO A 67 17.83 16.53 3.91
C PRO A 67 19.02 15.86 3.23
N PHE A 68 19.55 14.77 3.79
CA PHE A 68 20.62 13.98 3.15
C PHE A 68 20.17 13.44 1.79
N CYS A 69 18.98 12.85 1.73
CA CYS A 69 18.36 12.38 0.48
C CYS A 69 18.26 13.51 -0.54
N LYS A 70 17.70 14.66 -0.15
CA LYS A 70 17.44 15.79 -1.03
C LYS A 70 18.74 16.41 -1.56
N ARG A 71 19.73 16.60 -0.69
CA ARG A 71 21.01 17.26 -1.02
C ARG A 71 21.82 16.49 -2.06
N TYR A 72 21.86 15.16 -1.92
CA TYR A 72 22.67 14.29 -2.77
C TYR A 72 21.87 13.57 -3.85
N ASN A 73 20.55 13.80 -3.89
CA ASN A 73 19.61 13.15 -4.81
C ASN A 73 19.77 11.62 -4.88
N ILE A 74 20.00 10.99 -3.72
CA ILE A 74 20.31 9.54 -3.66
C ILE A 74 19.10 8.67 -4.04
N GLU A 75 19.35 7.52 -4.64
CA GLU A 75 18.32 6.51 -4.83
C GLU A 75 18.90 5.10 -4.64
N PRO A 76 18.14 4.13 -4.06
CA PRO A 76 16.76 4.24 -3.58
C PRO A 76 16.61 5.11 -2.32
N ARG A 77 15.38 5.55 -2.01
CA ARG A 77 15.10 6.40 -0.83
C ARG A 77 14.93 5.62 0.47
N SER A 78 14.87 4.29 0.40
CA SER A 78 14.90 3.43 1.58
C SER A 78 16.32 3.36 2.13
N PRO A 79 16.56 3.73 3.40
CA PRO A 79 17.89 3.66 4.00
C PRO A 79 18.42 2.22 4.04
N ALA A 80 17.57 1.24 4.39
CA ALA A 80 17.96 -0.18 4.38
C ALA A 80 18.42 -0.62 2.97
N ALA A 81 17.67 -0.25 1.93
CA ALA A 81 18.04 -0.63 0.56
C ALA A 81 19.30 0.12 0.10
N TYR A 82 19.41 1.42 0.41
CA TYR A 82 20.56 2.25 0.04
C TYR A 82 21.85 1.75 0.68
N PHE A 83 21.86 1.49 1.99
CA PHE A 83 23.05 1.04 2.71
C PHE A 83 23.39 -0.45 2.50
N SER A 84 22.46 -1.25 1.98
CA SER A 84 22.73 -2.64 1.58
C SER A 84 23.46 -2.78 0.23
N GLN A 85 23.44 -1.75 -0.62
CA GLN A 85 24.05 -1.80 -1.94
C GLN A 85 25.57 -1.60 -1.83
N SER A 86 26.33 -2.51 -2.44
CA SER A 86 27.79 -2.57 -2.32
C SER A 86 28.56 -1.56 -3.17
N ASP A 87 27.93 -0.92 -4.17
CA ASP A 87 28.63 -0.14 -5.19
C ASP A 87 28.12 1.31 -5.34
N GLY A 88 29.07 2.26 -5.47
CA GLY A 88 28.88 3.57 -6.12
C GLY A 88 28.31 4.73 -5.30
N HIS A 89 27.63 4.48 -4.18
CA HIS A 89 26.96 5.55 -3.41
C HIS A 89 27.89 6.46 -2.60
N GLN A 90 29.12 6.01 -2.34
CA GLN A 90 30.13 6.79 -1.62
C GLN A 90 30.67 7.99 -2.42
N GLU A 91 30.46 8.03 -3.75
CA GLU A 91 30.96 9.11 -4.60
C GLU A 91 30.05 10.35 -4.62
N LEU A 92 28.76 10.19 -4.26
CA LEU A 92 27.77 11.28 -4.32
C LEU A 92 27.87 12.25 -3.14
N CYS A 93 28.32 11.76 -1.98
CA CYS A 93 28.36 12.51 -0.73
C CYS A 93 29.72 12.41 -0.05
N THR A 94 30.01 13.32 0.89
CA THR A 94 31.28 13.25 1.62
C THR A 94 31.37 11.95 2.44
N PRO A 95 32.49 11.21 2.44
CA PRO A 95 32.62 9.95 3.18
C PRO A 95 32.30 10.08 4.67
N LYS A 96 32.60 11.25 5.26
CA LYS A 96 32.31 11.56 6.66
C LYS A 96 30.81 11.67 6.94
N GLU A 97 30.07 12.37 6.09
CA GLU A 97 28.62 12.51 6.25
C GLU A 97 27.90 11.19 5.95
N TRP A 98 28.35 10.46 4.93
CA TRP A 98 27.82 9.13 4.64
C TRP A 98 27.96 8.18 5.84
N SER A 99 29.16 8.11 6.43
CA SER A 99 29.41 7.27 7.62
C SER A 99 28.53 7.71 8.77
N LEU A 100 28.44 9.01 9.04
CA LEU A 100 27.60 9.54 10.12
C LEU A 100 26.13 9.12 9.97
N ILE A 101 25.54 9.29 8.78
CA ILE A 101 24.14 8.94 8.55
C ILE A 101 23.93 7.42 8.61
N LYS A 102 24.88 6.63 8.11
CA LYS A 102 24.84 5.18 8.21
C LYS A 102 24.91 4.72 9.67
N ASP A 103 25.83 5.25 10.44
CA ASP A 103 26.00 4.90 11.86
C ASP A 103 24.71 5.24 12.63
N MET A 104 24.10 6.40 12.38
CA MET A 104 22.81 6.77 12.96
C MET A 104 21.67 5.82 12.57
N PHE A 105 21.63 5.35 11.33
CA PHE A 105 20.65 4.38 10.85
C PHE A 105 20.83 3.01 11.51
N ASP A 106 22.06 2.53 11.61
CA ASP A 106 22.41 1.26 12.24
C ASP A 106 22.06 1.30 13.74
N GLU A 107 22.41 2.37 14.44
CA GLU A 107 22.07 2.57 15.86
C GLU A 107 20.54 2.63 16.09
N MET A 108 19.80 3.32 15.20
CA MET A 108 18.34 3.36 15.26
C MET A 108 17.75 1.95 15.11
N THR A 109 18.23 1.20 14.12
CA THR A 109 17.78 -0.16 13.85
C THR A 109 18.10 -1.10 15.01
N GLU A 110 19.30 -1.02 15.58
CA GLU A 110 19.71 -1.80 16.76
C GLU A 110 18.81 -1.50 17.98
N ARG A 111 18.49 -0.22 18.24
CA ARG A 111 17.58 0.17 19.32
C ARG A 111 16.19 -0.42 19.12
N ILE A 112 15.66 -0.36 17.90
CA ILE A 112 14.34 -0.93 17.54
C ILE A 112 14.35 -2.45 17.72
N ASP A 113 15.31 -3.13 17.13
CA ASP A 113 15.39 -4.60 17.15
C ASP A 113 15.61 -5.12 18.59
N THR A 114 16.42 -4.42 19.40
CA THR A 114 16.60 -4.75 20.82
C THR A 114 15.30 -4.60 21.61
N ALA A 115 14.50 -3.56 21.34
CA ALA A 115 13.20 -3.39 21.97
C ALA A 115 12.22 -4.49 21.56
N VAL A 116 12.24 -4.92 20.29
CA VAL A 116 11.41 -6.02 19.77
C VAL A 116 11.80 -7.35 20.41
N MET A 117 13.09 -7.65 20.48
CA MET A 117 13.62 -8.88 21.09
C MET A 117 13.32 -8.95 22.59
N SER A 118 13.44 -7.83 23.31
CA SER A 118 13.19 -7.78 24.75
C SER A 118 11.71 -7.61 25.11
N GLY A 119 10.88 -7.17 24.16
CA GLY A 119 9.49 -6.80 24.37
C GLY A 119 9.31 -5.57 25.28
N LYS A 120 10.36 -4.76 25.48
CA LYS A 120 10.38 -3.66 26.45
C LYS A 120 10.98 -2.40 25.86
N ILE A 121 10.42 -1.26 26.26
CA ILE A 121 10.93 0.07 25.95
C ILE A 121 11.28 0.75 27.28
N PRO A 122 12.48 1.35 27.42
CA PRO A 122 12.88 2.04 28.65
C PRO A 122 11.89 3.16 29.04
N GLU A 123 11.63 3.33 30.34
CA GLU A 123 10.70 4.36 30.84
C GLU A 123 11.16 5.79 30.50
N GLU A 124 12.49 6.01 30.45
CA GLU A 124 13.09 7.27 30.01
C GLU A 124 12.71 7.64 28.58
N ILE A 125 12.52 6.64 27.71
CA ILE A 125 12.07 6.83 26.33
C ILE A 125 10.57 7.10 26.30
N LYS A 126 9.78 6.35 27.08
CA LYS A 126 8.32 6.57 27.17
C LYS A 126 7.98 7.98 27.64
N ALA A 127 8.78 8.55 28.54
CA ALA A 127 8.62 9.92 29.02
C ALA A 127 8.86 11.00 27.93
N LYS A 128 9.51 10.67 26.80
CA LYS A 128 9.82 11.64 25.74
C LYS A 128 8.64 11.96 24.82
N HIS A 129 7.58 11.15 24.84
CA HIS A 129 6.42 11.39 23.98
C HIS A 129 5.10 10.95 24.64
N LYS A 130 4.10 11.84 24.65
CA LYS A 130 2.80 11.57 25.31
C LYS A 130 2.12 10.30 24.83
N GLY A 131 2.25 9.96 23.54
CA GLY A 131 1.62 8.80 22.92
C GLY A 131 1.96 7.45 23.55
N PHE A 132 3.13 7.30 24.20
CA PHE A 132 3.45 6.04 24.89
C PHE A 132 2.49 5.71 26.04
N HIS A 133 1.78 6.70 26.59
CA HIS A 133 0.79 6.50 27.66
C HIS A 133 -0.53 5.88 27.17
N GLU A 134 -0.72 5.74 25.85
CA GLU A 134 -1.88 5.05 25.27
C GLU A 134 -1.86 3.54 25.59
N TRP A 135 -0.69 2.97 25.90
CA TRP A 135 -0.53 1.57 26.25
C TRP A 135 -0.48 1.35 27.77
N ASN A 136 -1.51 0.71 28.30
CA ASN A 136 -1.60 0.22 29.68
C ASN A 136 -1.50 -1.32 29.72
N GLN A 137 -1.54 -1.90 30.92
CA GLN A 137 -1.36 -3.36 31.10
C GLN A 137 -2.52 -4.22 30.56
N GLU A 138 -3.68 -3.63 30.24
CA GLU A 138 -4.87 -4.37 29.80
C GLU A 138 -5.01 -4.44 28.27
N ILE A 139 -4.20 -3.68 27.54
CA ILE A 139 -4.23 -3.62 26.09
C ILE A 139 -3.64 -4.89 25.46
N THR A 140 -4.36 -5.42 24.48
CA THR A 140 -3.91 -6.52 23.64
C THR A 140 -4.18 -6.19 22.18
N SER A 141 -3.52 -6.88 21.24
CA SER A 141 -3.75 -6.71 19.79
C SER A 141 -5.19 -6.98 19.31
N LYS A 142 -6.05 -7.53 20.18
CA LYS A 142 -7.46 -7.81 19.91
C LYS A 142 -8.43 -6.96 20.72
N ASN A 143 -7.94 -6.23 21.73
CA ASN A 143 -8.75 -5.41 22.61
C ASN A 143 -7.98 -4.16 23.04
N HIS A 144 -8.25 -3.04 22.38
CA HIS A 144 -7.67 -1.75 22.69
C HIS A 144 -8.54 -0.62 22.11
N GLN A 145 -8.46 0.56 22.73
CA GLN A 145 -9.07 1.80 22.23
C GLN A 145 -8.40 2.26 20.92
N PRO A 146 -9.01 3.18 20.15
CA PRO A 146 -8.33 3.76 19.01
C PRO A 146 -7.19 4.65 19.48
N ILE A 147 -6.03 4.50 18.85
CA ILE A 147 -4.82 5.26 19.10
C ILE A 147 -4.48 6.02 17.82
N VAL A 148 -4.36 7.35 17.90
CA VAL A 148 -3.91 8.20 16.79
C VAL A 148 -2.91 9.18 17.36
N GLN A 149 -1.72 9.26 16.76
CA GLN A 149 -0.64 10.16 17.18
C GLN A 149 -0.01 10.83 15.97
N ILE A 150 0.04 12.16 15.96
CA ILE A 150 0.74 12.96 14.95
C ILE A 150 2.16 13.18 15.46
N LEU A 151 3.11 12.40 14.91
CA LEU A 151 4.52 12.41 15.32
C LEU A 151 5.29 13.60 14.72
N ILE A 152 4.92 14.00 13.52
CA ILE A 152 5.40 15.21 12.83
C ILE A 152 4.17 15.90 12.26
N ASP A 153 3.95 17.15 12.64
CA ASP A 153 2.92 17.99 12.04
C ASP A 153 3.56 18.87 10.95
N GLY A 154 3.42 18.46 9.69
CA GLY A 154 3.97 19.22 8.55
C GLY A 154 3.30 20.57 8.31
N LYS A 155 2.24 20.91 9.06
CA LYS A 155 1.63 22.24 9.06
C LYS A 155 2.29 23.18 10.09
N ASP A 156 3.00 22.63 11.08
CA ASP A 156 3.76 23.42 12.04
C ASP A 156 5.05 23.91 11.39
N GLN A 157 5.24 25.22 11.34
CA GLN A 157 6.45 25.85 10.80
C GLN A 157 7.71 25.49 11.59
N ASN A 158 7.57 24.97 12.82
CA ASN A 158 8.68 24.50 13.64
C ASN A 158 9.03 23.02 13.41
N ALA A 159 8.19 22.27 12.68
CA ALA A 159 8.45 20.88 12.33
C ALA A 159 9.44 20.79 11.15
N VAL A 160 10.68 21.20 11.42
CA VAL A 160 11.75 21.29 10.41
C VAL A 160 12.83 20.22 10.58
N ASP A 161 13.50 19.91 9.47
CA ASP A 161 14.72 19.13 9.43
C ASP A 161 15.95 19.95 9.90
N ASN A 162 17.11 19.31 9.96
CA ASN A 162 18.34 19.98 10.42
C ASN A 162 18.88 21.05 9.45
N ASP A 163 18.36 21.09 8.22
CA ASP A 163 18.66 22.13 7.23
C ASP A 163 17.62 23.28 7.27
N GLY A 164 16.62 23.20 8.16
CA GLY A 164 15.56 24.20 8.33
C GLY A 164 14.39 24.06 7.36
N ASN A 165 14.27 22.95 6.62
CA ASN A 165 13.14 22.71 5.73
C ASN A 165 12.00 21.99 6.48
N VAL A 166 10.76 22.33 6.16
CA VAL A 166 9.57 21.65 6.70
C VAL A 166 9.60 20.15 6.39
N LEU A 167 9.23 19.33 7.37
CA LEU A 167 9.08 17.88 7.22
C LEU A 167 7.65 17.50 6.81
N PRO A 168 7.46 16.40 6.05
CA PRO A 168 6.14 15.84 5.79
C PRO A 168 5.43 15.42 7.09
N THR A 169 4.10 15.52 7.11
CA THR A 169 3.30 15.02 8.23
C THR A 169 3.49 13.52 8.38
N LEU A 170 3.69 13.06 9.62
CA LEU A 170 3.83 11.64 9.97
C LEU A 170 2.82 11.26 11.04
N VAL A 171 1.94 10.30 10.73
CA VAL A 171 0.86 9.88 11.63
C VAL A 171 0.94 8.39 11.89
N TYR A 172 0.88 8.01 13.18
CA TYR A 172 0.63 6.64 13.62
C TYR A 172 -0.85 6.48 13.96
N MET A 173 -1.46 5.39 13.51
CA MET A 173 -2.80 4.98 13.87
C MET A 173 -2.84 3.50 14.24
N ALA A 174 -3.48 3.16 15.35
CA ALA A 174 -4.03 1.84 15.60
C ALA A 174 -5.53 1.98 15.81
N ARG A 175 -6.33 1.43 14.91
CA ARG A 175 -7.80 1.50 15.00
C ARG A 175 -8.32 0.70 16.19
N GLU A 176 -9.48 1.08 16.72
CA GLU A 176 -10.06 0.35 17.84
C GLU A 176 -10.30 -1.12 17.48
N LYS A 177 -9.92 -2.02 18.38
CA LYS A 177 -10.23 -3.44 18.27
C LYS A 177 -10.95 -3.91 19.51
N ARG A 178 -12.02 -4.68 19.31
CA ARG A 178 -12.79 -5.34 20.36
C ARG A 178 -13.06 -6.78 19.93
N PRO A 179 -13.00 -7.77 20.84
CA PRO A 179 -13.21 -9.18 20.50
C PRO A 179 -14.54 -9.49 19.81
N GLN A 180 -15.56 -8.66 20.02
CA GLN A 180 -16.92 -8.84 19.49
C GLN A 180 -17.10 -8.28 18.07
N HIS A 181 -16.13 -7.52 17.55
CA HIS A 181 -16.25 -6.82 16.27
C HIS A 181 -15.25 -7.37 15.25
N HIS A 182 -15.78 -7.79 14.09
CA HIS A 182 -14.95 -8.20 12.96
C HIS A 182 -14.29 -6.96 12.34
N HIS A 183 -12.98 -7.02 12.11
CA HIS A 183 -12.20 -5.85 11.70
C HIS A 183 -11.83 -5.84 10.20
N ASN A 184 -12.17 -6.86 9.41
CA ASN A 184 -11.96 -6.86 7.95
C ASN A 184 -10.49 -6.63 7.51
N PHE A 185 -9.51 -7.06 8.32
CA PHE A 185 -8.08 -7.04 8.00
C PHE A 185 -7.61 -5.71 7.37
N LYS A 186 -6.82 -5.77 6.28
CA LYS A 186 -6.26 -4.60 5.58
C LYS A 186 -7.33 -3.67 5.01
N ALA A 187 -8.43 -4.20 4.46
CA ALA A 187 -9.54 -3.38 3.98
C ALA A 187 -10.08 -2.43 5.05
N GLY A 188 -10.30 -2.95 6.28
CA GLY A 188 -10.78 -2.12 7.38
C GLY A 188 -9.73 -1.13 7.91
N ALA A 189 -8.44 -1.48 7.86
CA ALA A 189 -7.35 -0.57 8.20
C ALA A 189 -7.30 0.61 7.23
N MET A 190 -7.35 0.33 5.92
CA MET A 190 -7.42 1.33 4.86
C MET A 190 -8.65 2.23 5.00
N ASN A 191 -9.82 1.65 5.31
CA ASN A 191 -11.05 2.43 5.51
C ASN A 191 -10.98 3.36 6.73
N ALA A 192 -10.39 2.90 7.83
CA ALA A 192 -10.12 3.75 8.98
C ALA A 192 -9.17 4.91 8.61
N LEU A 193 -8.10 4.64 7.85
CA LEU A 193 -7.17 5.68 7.36
C LEU A 193 -7.86 6.71 6.45
N ILE A 194 -8.74 6.29 5.54
CA ILE A 194 -9.49 7.23 4.68
C ILE A 194 -10.29 8.21 5.55
N ARG A 195 -10.92 7.74 6.63
CA ARG A 195 -11.66 8.60 7.56
C ARG A 195 -10.74 9.49 8.39
N VAL A 196 -9.73 8.92 9.03
CA VAL A 196 -8.78 9.63 9.89
C VAL A 196 -8.04 10.74 9.14
N SER A 197 -7.54 10.44 7.94
CA SER A 197 -6.87 11.44 7.11
C SER A 197 -7.79 12.60 6.69
N SER A 198 -9.11 12.40 6.60
CA SER A 198 -10.06 13.48 6.21
C SER A 198 -10.14 14.62 7.23
N VAL A 199 -9.82 14.36 8.50
CA VAL A 199 -9.75 15.41 9.54
C VAL A 199 -8.36 16.00 9.67
N ILE A 200 -7.31 15.24 9.35
CA ILE A 200 -5.90 15.66 9.46
C ILE A 200 -5.44 16.46 8.22
N SER A 201 -5.28 15.83 7.06
CA SER A 201 -4.73 16.44 5.84
C SER A 201 -5.80 16.68 4.76
N ASN A 202 -6.81 15.79 4.68
CA ASN A 202 -7.85 15.79 3.67
C ASN A 202 -7.33 15.86 2.23
N SER A 203 -6.26 15.12 1.92
CA SER A 203 -5.64 15.21 0.59
C SER A 203 -6.52 14.61 -0.51
N PRO A 204 -6.60 15.23 -1.70
CA PRO A 204 -7.42 14.73 -2.81
C PRO A 204 -6.88 13.43 -3.42
N ILE A 205 -5.58 13.14 -3.24
CA ILE A 205 -4.96 11.89 -3.70
C ILE A 205 -4.53 11.06 -2.50
N ILE A 206 -4.80 9.76 -2.59
CA ILE A 206 -4.37 8.74 -1.62
C ILE A 206 -3.53 7.70 -2.35
N MET A 207 -2.28 7.54 -1.96
CA MET A 207 -1.42 6.44 -2.36
C MET A 207 -1.46 5.35 -1.30
N ASN A 208 -1.62 4.10 -1.68
CA ASN A 208 -1.46 2.98 -0.74
C ASN A 208 -0.27 2.12 -1.13
N VAL A 209 0.43 1.61 -0.12
CA VAL A 209 1.62 0.77 -0.30
C VAL A 209 1.77 -0.17 0.89
N ASP A 210 2.26 -1.38 0.63
CA ASP A 210 2.55 -2.36 1.68
C ASP A 210 3.79 -1.98 2.49
N CYS A 211 3.88 -2.42 3.74
CA CYS A 211 4.99 -2.07 4.64
C CYS A 211 6.34 -2.67 4.20
N ASP A 212 6.34 -3.69 3.35
CA ASP A 212 7.51 -4.31 2.74
C ASP A 212 7.86 -3.74 1.36
N MET A 213 7.11 -2.74 0.87
CA MET A 213 7.29 -2.09 -0.42
C MET A 213 7.76 -0.64 -0.25
N TYR A 214 9.02 -0.37 -0.60
CA TYR A 214 9.61 0.96 -0.47
C TYR A 214 9.67 1.73 -1.80
N SER A 215 9.87 3.05 -1.70
CA SER A 215 10.08 3.93 -2.84
C SER A 215 11.48 3.75 -3.43
N ASN A 216 11.53 3.25 -4.67
CA ASN A 216 12.75 3.09 -5.45
C ASN A 216 12.97 4.22 -6.47
N ASN A 217 11.89 4.90 -6.90
CA ASN A 217 11.94 6.11 -7.72
C ASN A 217 11.36 7.28 -6.94
N ASN A 218 12.16 8.33 -6.74
CA ASN A 218 11.73 9.49 -5.97
C ASN A 218 10.72 10.42 -6.67
N ASP A 219 10.50 10.24 -7.97
CA ASP A 219 9.54 11.01 -8.76
C ASP A 219 8.18 10.29 -8.93
N ALA A 220 7.99 9.11 -8.32
CA ALA A 220 6.78 8.31 -8.49
C ALA A 220 5.46 9.07 -8.22
N VAL A 221 5.45 9.95 -7.20
CA VAL A 221 4.29 10.81 -6.91
C VAL A 221 4.02 11.78 -8.06
N ARG A 222 5.06 12.40 -8.61
CA ARG A 222 4.94 13.35 -9.72
C ARG A 222 4.50 12.65 -11.00
N ASP A 223 5.09 11.49 -11.30
CA ASP A 223 4.73 10.66 -12.44
C ASP A 223 3.24 10.27 -12.40
N ALA A 224 2.73 9.83 -11.24
CA ALA A 224 1.32 9.52 -11.08
C ALA A 224 0.43 10.74 -11.31
N LEU A 225 0.82 11.90 -10.77
CA LEU A 225 0.08 13.15 -10.90
C LEU A 225 0.02 13.69 -12.33
N CYS A 226 0.99 13.37 -13.19
CA CYS A 226 0.91 13.72 -14.61
C CYS A 226 -0.38 13.18 -15.26
N PHE A 227 -0.81 11.96 -14.91
CA PHE A 227 -2.05 11.39 -15.44
C PHE A 227 -3.30 12.04 -14.85
N PHE A 228 -3.27 12.37 -13.56
CA PHE A 228 -4.41 12.98 -12.89
C PHE A 228 -4.67 14.44 -13.29
N LEU A 229 -3.58 15.17 -13.59
CA LEU A 229 -3.58 16.59 -13.93
C LEU A 229 -3.66 16.84 -15.44
N ASP A 230 -3.70 15.79 -16.26
CA ASP A 230 -3.92 15.91 -17.70
C ASP A 230 -5.26 16.59 -17.98
N GLU A 231 -5.24 17.65 -18.80
CA GLU A 231 -6.40 18.52 -19.05
C GLU A 231 -7.50 17.81 -19.88
N GLU A 232 -7.13 16.84 -20.71
CA GLU A 232 -8.05 16.19 -21.63
C GLU A 232 -8.67 14.92 -21.03
N MET A 233 -7.88 14.09 -20.37
CA MET A 233 -8.23 12.75 -19.94
C MET A 233 -8.14 12.56 -18.43
N GLY A 234 -7.40 13.40 -17.72
CA GLY A 234 -7.14 13.22 -16.28
C GLY A 234 -8.40 13.18 -15.43
N HIS A 235 -9.45 13.91 -15.81
CA HIS A 235 -10.75 13.91 -15.13
C HIS A 235 -11.47 12.55 -15.14
N LYS A 236 -11.12 11.62 -16.04
CA LYS A 236 -11.68 10.26 -16.10
C LYS A 236 -10.91 9.24 -15.26
N ILE A 237 -9.66 9.55 -14.94
CA ILE A 237 -8.76 8.64 -14.24
C ILE A 237 -9.10 8.62 -12.77
N GLY A 238 -9.60 7.48 -12.29
CA GLY A 238 -9.86 7.23 -10.88
C GLY A 238 -8.60 6.84 -10.12
N PHE A 239 -7.76 5.97 -10.70
CA PHE A 239 -6.51 5.54 -10.08
C PHE A 239 -5.38 5.24 -11.08
N VAL A 240 -4.14 5.31 -10.60
CA VAL A 240 -2.91 4.97 -11.33
C VAL A 240 -2.21 3.85 -10.59
N GLN A 241 -2.06 2.70 -11.25
CA GLN A 241 -1.45 1.49 -10.70
C GLN A 241 -0.02 1.33 -11.21
N TYR A 242 0.93 1.12 -10.29
CA TYR A 242 2.30 0.72 -10.62
C TYR A 242 2.50 -0.79 -10.48
N PRO A 243 3.47 -1.38 -11.20
CA PRO A 243 3.84 -2.78 -11.00
C PRO A 243 4.39 -3.06 -9.60
N GLN A 244 4.05 -4.23 -9.07
CA GLN A 244 4.69 -4.80 -7.89
C GLN A 244 5.98 -5.50 -8.33
N ASN A 245 7.13 -5.05 -7.80
CA ASN A 245 8.45 -5.58 -8.11
C ASN A 245 9.21 -5.95 -6.83
N TYR A 246 10.15 -6.89 -6.96
CA TYR A 246 10.90 -7.44 -5.82
C TYR A 246 12.41 -7.35 -6.02
N ASN A 247 13.16 -7.03 -4.97
CA ASN A 247 14.63 -6.90 -5.05
C ASN A 247 15.39 -8.20 -4.75
N ASN A 248 14.73 -9.17 -4.12
CA ASN A 248 15.33 -10.41 -3.64
C ASN A 248 15.09 -11.60 -4.59
N LEU A 249 14.90 -11.32 -5.88
CA LEU A 249 14.71 -12.35 -6.89
C LEU A 249 16.03 -13.08 -7.18
N SER A 250 15.99 -14.41 -7.16
CA SER A 250 17.13 -15.22 -7.59
C SER A 250 17.34 -15.07 -9.10
N LYS A 251 18.59 -15.20 -9.57
CA LYS A 251 18.93 -15.16 -11.00
C LYS A 251 18.07 -16.09 -11.88
N ASN A 252 17.63 -17.22 -11.32
CA ASN A 252 16.87 -18.23 -12.05
C ASN A 252 15.35 -18.11 -11.88
N ASP A 253 14.88 -17.22 -11.00
CA ASP A 253 13.47 -17.02 -10.64
C ASP A 253 12.65 -18.33 -10.57
N ILE A 254 13.17 -19.34 -9.88
CA ILE A 254 12.58 -20.70 -9.88
C ILE A 254 11.17 -20.79 -9.29
N TYR A 255 10.73 -19.74 -8.59
CA TYR A 255 9.39 -19.63 -8.02
C TYR A 255 8.45 -18.77 -8.87
N GLY A 256 8.94 -18.09 -9.91
CA GLY A 256 8.15 -17.24 -10.79
C GLY A 256 7.65 -15.96 -10.12
N ASN A 257 8.41 -15.42 -9.16
CA ASN A 257 8.00 -14.26 -8.36
C ASN A 257 8.20 -12.93 -9.09
N SER A 258 8.86 -12.91 -10.26
CA SER A 258 9.06 -11.69 -11.05
C SER A 258 7.76 -11.08 -11.60
N LEU A 259 6.69 -11.87 -11.71
CA LEU A 259 5.39 -11.46 -12.27
C LEU A 259 5.50 -10.79 -13.66
N HIS A 260 6.54 -11.15 -14.44
CA HIS A 260 6.91 -10.45 -15.68
C HIS A 260 5.78 -10.41 -16.72
N VAL A 261 5.02 -11.50 -16.88
CA VAL A 261 3.88 -11.54 -17.81
C VAL A 261 2.77 -10.58 -17.39
N ILE A 262 2.48 -10.52 -16.09
CA ILE A 262 1.45 -9.63 -15.54
C ILE A 262 1.88 -8.17 -15.79
N ASN A 263 3.13 -7.85 -15.46
CA ASN A 263 3.66 -6.50 -15.52
C ASN A 263 3.88 -5.99 -16.95
N GLU A 264 4.44 -6.81 -17.85
CA GLU A 264 4.81 -6.35 -19.21
C GLU A 264 3.71 -6.56 -20.25
N VAL A 265 2.76 -7.46 -20.02
CA VAL A 265 1.77 -7.86 -21.03
C VAL A 265 0.34 -7.63 -20.56
N GLU A 266 -0.07 -8.26 -19.45
CA GLU A 266 -1.49 -8.29 -19.07
C GLU A 266 -2.00 -6.91 -18.65
N MET A 267 -1.30 -6.24 -17.73
CA MET A 267 -1.73 -4.93 -17.21
C MET A 267 -1.68 -3.84 -18.28
N GLY A 268 -0.62 -3.80 -19.10
CA GLY A 268 -0.54 -2.90 -20.25
C GLY A 268 -1.61 -3.18 -21.32
N GLY A 269 -1.96 -4.45 -21.52
CA GLY A 269 -3.07 -4.84 -22.40
C GLY A 269 -4.42 -4.31 -21.89
N MET A 270 -4.68 -4.43 -20.58
CA MET A 270 -5.90 -3.92 -19.95
C MET A 270 -5.98 -2.39 -19.94
N ASP A 271 -4.84 -1.70 -19.87
CA ASP A 271 -4.76 -0.24 -19.92
C ASP A 271 -5.46 0.33 -21.16
N SER A 272 -5.33 -0.34 -22.31
CA SER A 272 -6.01 0.02 -23.57
C SER A 272 -7.55 -0.14 -23.54
N LEU A 273 -8.10 -0.81 -22.52
CA LEU A 273 -9.51 -1.21 -22.44
C LEU A 273 -10.31 -0.46 -21.37
N GLY A 274 -9.66 0.45 -20.62
CA GLY A 274 -10.26 1.19 -19.51
C GLY A 274 -9.40 1.19 -18.24
N GLY A 275 -8.25 0.50 -18.25
CA GLY A 275 -7.27 0.52 -17.18
C GLY A 275 -6.98 -0.84 -16.54
N PRO A 276 -5.86 -0.97 -15.80
CA PRO A 276 -5.52 -2.18 -15.05
C PRO A 276 -6.41 -2.37 -13.82
N LEU A 277 -6.32 -3.56 -13.21
CA LEU A 277 -6.90 -3.82 -11.89
C LEU A 277 -6.13 -3.05 -10.80
N TYR A 278 -6.81 -2.82 -9.68
CA TYR A 278 -6.13 -2.44 -8.43
C TYR A 278 -5.57 -3.71 -7.75
N ILE A 279 -4.27 -3.74 -7.50
CA ILE A 279 -3.54 -4.93 -6.97
C ILE A 279 -2.94 -4.70 -5.56
N GLY A 280 -3.54 -3.80 -4.78
CA GLY A 280 -3.31 -3.73 -3.34
C GLY A 280 -2.09 -2.94 -2.88
N THR A 281 -1.18 -2.51 -3.77
CA THR A 281 0.04 -1.74 -3.42
C THR A 281 0.48 -0.85 -4.58
N GLY A 282 1.26 0.20 -4.29
CA GLY A 282 1.80 1.12 -5.30
C GLY A 282 0.73 1.79 -6.16
N CYS A 283 -0.44 2.10 -5.59
CA CYS A 283 -1.58 2.62 -6.33
C CYS A 283 -2.02 3.98 -5.80
N PHE A 284 -2.18 4.95 -6.68
CA PHE A 284 -2.66 6.28 -6.39
C PHE A 284 -4.13 6.38 -6.76
N HIS A 285 -4.98 6.81 -5.84
CA HIS A 285 -6.42 6.95 -6.01
C HIS A 285 -6.83 8.41 -5.80
N ARG A 286 -7.85 8.87 -6.52
CA ARG A 286 -8.63 10.02 -6.03
C ARG A 286 -9.34 9.63 -4.73
N ARG A 287 -9.33 10.51 -3.74
CA ARG A 287 -10.07 10.29 -2.49
C ARG A 287 -11.56 10.06 -2.76
N GLU A 288 -12.15 10.86 -3.64
CA GLU A 288 -13.60 10.81 -3.92
C GLU A 288 -14.04 9.44 -4.47
N ILE A 289 -13.21 8.76 -5.27
CA ILE A 289 -13.57 7.44 -5.81
C ILE A 289 -13.64 6.37 -4.72
N LEU A 290 -12.73 6.44 -3.74
CA LEU A 290 -12.77 5.61 -2.55
C LEU A 290 -13.95 6.02 -1.66
N CYS A 291 -14.36 7.28 -1.67
CA CYS A 291 -15.58 7.74 -1.01
C CYS A 291 -16.89 7.40 -1.77
N GLY A 292 -16.84 6.59 -2.82
CA GLY A 292 -18.03 6.10 -3.53
C GLY A 292 -18.51 7.00 -4.68
N ARG A 293 -17.75 8.02 -5.08
CA ARG A 293 -18.11 8.92 -6.18
C ARG A 293 -18.33 8.15 -7.48
N LYS A 294 -19.45 8.43 -8.14
CA LYS A 294 -19.72 7.99 -9.52
C LYS A 294 -19.20 9.01 -10.52
N PHE A 295 -18.64 8.52 -11.61
CA PHE A 295 -18.14 9.39 -12.67
C PHE A 295 -19.30 10.09 -13.40
N THR A 296 -19.12 11.38 -13.67
CA THR A 296 -20.03 12.18 -14.49
C THR A 296 -19.19 13.01 -15.47
N LYS A 297 -19.75 13.35 -16.64
CA LYS A 297 -18.99 14.05 -17.71
C LYS A 297 -18.57 15.47 -17.33
N ASP A 298 -19.30 16.08 -16.40
CA ASP A 298 -19.08 17.40 -15.82
C ASP A 298 -18.20 17.35 -14.56
N TYR A 299 -17.64 16.19 -14.22
CA TYR A 299 -16.79 16.04 -13.06
C TYR A 299 -15.56 16.95 -13.14
N GLN A 300 -15.29 17.65 -12.02
CA GLN A 300 -14.10 18.43 -11.79
C GLN A 300 -13.58 18.14 -10.38
N GLU A 301 -12.27 17.93 -10.26
CA GLU A 301 -11.64 17.67 -8.97
C GLU A 301 -11.36 18.97 -8.23
N ASP A 302 -11.62 18.98 -6.91
CA ASP A 302 -11.16 20.05 -6.02
C ASP A 302 -9.74 19.74 -5.53
N TRP A 303 -8.75 20.16 -6.31
CA TRP A 303 -7.33 19.99 -5.95
C TRP A 303 -6.91 20.71 -4.67
N ASN A 304 -7.73 21.64 -4.17
CA ASN A 304 -7.45 22.44 -2.98
C ASN A 304 -8.23 21.98 -1.74
N ALA A 305 -8.94 20.85 -1.79
CA ALA A 305 -9.78 20.35 -0.70
C ALA A 305 -9.02 20.17 0.64
N GLY A 306 -7.72 19.86 0.60
CA GLY A 306 -6.86 19.74 1.79
C GLY A 306 -6.24 21.05 2.29
N ILE A 307 -6.28 22.11 1.48
CA ILE A 307 -5.64 23.41 1.76
C ILE A 307 -6.63 24.40 2.40
N LYS A 308 -7.95 24.14 2.33
CA LYS A 308 -8.97 25.01 2.90
C LYS A 308 -8.70 25.20 4.40
N ASP A 309 -8.42 26.46 4.77
CA ASP A 309 -8.13 26.93 6.13
C ASP A 309 -9.16 26.38 7.13
N LYS A 310 -8.89 25.19 7.68
CA LYS A 310 -9.51 24.80 8.94
C LYS A 310 -8.90 25.74 9.98
N LEU A 311 -9.74 26.30 10.86
CA LEU A 311 -9.25 27.04 12.03
C LEU A 311 -8.09 26.26 12.65
N GLN A 312 -7.10 26.99 13.19
CA GLN A 312 -5.92 26.41 13.84
C GLN A 312 -6.33 25.61 15.08
N GLU A 313 -6.85 24.41 14.85
CA GLU A 313 -7.18 23.42 15.88
C GLU A 313 -5.87 22.89 16.43
N SER A 314 -5.84 22.68 17.75
CA SER A 314 -4.67 22.06 18.37
C SER A 314 -4.47 20.64 17.84
N ILE A 315 -3.23 20.15 17.91
CA ILE A 315 -2.90 18.75 17.60
C ILE A 315 -3.76 17.81 18.46
N ASP A 316 -3.95 18.13 19.74
CA ASP A 316 -4.76 17.34 20.67
C ASP A 316 -6.22 17.23 20.22
N GLU A 317 -6.85 18.34 19.82
CA GLU A 317 -8.22 18.33 19.30
C GLU A 317 -8.34 17.54 17.99
N THR A 318 -7.33 17.65 17.12
CA THR A 318 -7.28 16.92 15.85
C THR A 318 -7.13 15.41 16.09
N GLU A 319 -6.27 15.01 17.02
CA GLU A 319 -6.07 13.62 17.42
C GLU A 319 -7.34 13.02 18.02
N GLU A 320 -8.05 13.74 18.90
CA GLU A 320 -9.30 13.25 19.49
C GLU A 320 -10.42 13.10 18.44
N LYS A 321 -10.55 14.05 17.50
CA LYS A 321 -11.45 13.89 16.36
C LYS A 321 -11.07 12.68 15.52
N ALA A 322 -9.80 12.49 15.21
CA ALA A 322 -9.32 11.35 14.45
C ALA A 322 -9.59 10.01 15.16
N LYS A 323 -9.35 9.92 16.49
CA LYS A 323 -9.65 8.73 17.30
C LYS A 323 -11.11 8.32 17.19
N SER A 324 -12.04 9.28 17.21
CA SER A 324 -13.47 9.00 17.05
C SER A 324 -13.82 8.33 15.70
N LEU A 325 -13.06 8.65 14.65
CA LEU A 325 -13.24 8.07 13.30
C LEU A 325 -12.61 6.69 13.15
N ALA A 326 -11.70 6.32 14.04
CA ALA A 326 -11.03 5.02 14.09
C ALA A 326 -11.74 4.00 15.00
N ALA A 327 -12.90 4.36 15.57
CA ALA A 327 -13.71 3.49 16.42
C ALA A 327 -14.26 2.28 15.65
N CYS A 328 -14.36 1.12 16.32
CA CYS A 328 -14.78 -0.14 15.68
C CYS A 328 -16.27 -0.15 15.33
N THR A 329 -17.06 0.70 16.01
CA THR A 329 -18.51 0.84 15.79
C THR A 329 -18.87 1.88 14.75
N TYR A 330 -17.90 2.67 14.26
CA TYR A 330 -18.16 3.78 13.33
C TYR A 330 -18.90 3.32 12.06
N GLU A 331 -18.58 2.12 11.59
CA GLU A 331 -19.09 1.60 10.32
C GLU A 331 -20.47 0.94 10.44
N HIS A 332 -20.98 0.72 11.66
CA HIS A 332 -22.26 0.05 11.88
C HIS A 332 -23.43 0.83 11.27
N GLY A 333 -24.22 0.16 10.43
CA GLY A 333 -25.37 0.78 9.75
C GLY A 333 -24.98 1.79 8.67
N THR A 334 -23.70 1.89 8.32
CA THR A 334 -23.20 2.76 7.24
C THR A 334 -22.98 1.97 5.95
N GLN A 335 -22.51 2.66 4.90
CA GLN A 335 -22.15 2.05 3.62
C GLN A 335 -20.65 1.71 3.49
N TRP A 336 -19.87 1.89 4.56
CA TRP A 336 -18.44 1.54 4.58
C TRP A 336 -18.23 0.04 4.38
N GLY A 337 -17.28 -0.31 3.51
CA GLY A 337 -16.97 -1.68 3.11
C GLY A 337 -17.93 -2.29 2.07
N ASP A 338 -19.13 -1.74 1.88
CA ASP A 338 -20.07 -2.22 0.84
C ASP A 338 -20.13 -1.29 -0.36
N GLU A 339 -20.33 0.03 -0.16
CA GLU A 339 -20.31 1.04 -1.24
C GLU A 339 -19.22 2.10 -1.06
N ILE A 340 -18.71 2.31 0.15
CA ILE A 340 -17.69 3.31 0.45
C ILE A 340 -16.43 2.60 0.95
N GLY A 341 -15.27 3.10 0.53
CA GLY A 341 -13.96 2.58 0.89
C GLY A 341 -13.55 1.36 0.08
N VAL A 342 -12.50 0.70 0.57
CA VAL A 342 -12.08 -0.63 0.17
C VAL A 342 -13.16 -1.63 0.58
N LYS A 343 -13.54 -2.49 -0.36
CA LYS A 343 -14.66 -3.42 -0.19
C LYS A 343 -14.35 -4.53 0.83
N TYR A 344 -15.36 -5.01 1.53
CA TYR A 344 -15.24 -6.15 2.45
C TYR A 344 -15.75 -7.46 1.83
N GLY A 345 -15.40 -8.57 2.49
CA GLY A 345 -15.97 -9.88 2.20
C GLY A 345 -15.26 -10.70 1.12
N CYS A 346 -14.05 -10.30 0.71
CA CYS A 346 -13.19 -11.07 -0.19
C CYS A 346 -11.73 -10.98 0.26
N ALA A 347 -10.94 -12.02 0.01
CA ALA A 347 -9.50 -12.05 0.31
C ALA A 347 -8.64 -11.26 -0.69
N VAL A 348 -9.24 -10.84 -1.81
CA VAL A 348 -8.68 -9.94 -2.83
C VAL A 348 -9.59 -8.72 -2.91
N GLU A 349 -9.74 -8.03 -1.76
CA GLU A 349 -10.56 -6.83 -1.64
C GLU A 349 -10.16 -5.71 -2.61
N ASP A 350 -8.88 -5.69 -2.99
CA ASP A 350 -8.28 -4.77 -3.95
C ASP A 350 -8.91 -4.93 -5.33
N VAL A 351 -8.95 -6.16 -5.85
CA VAL A 351 -9.51 -6.49 -7.16
C VAL A 351 -10.99 -6.09 -7.25
N ILE A 352 -11.80 -6.42 -6.23
CA ILE A 352 -13.22 -6.02 -6.21
C ILE A 352 -13.41 -4.52 -6.03
N THR A 353 -12.51 -3.84 -5.32
CA THR A 353 -12.55 -2.38 -5.16
C THR A 353 -12.27 -1.71 -6.50
N GLY A 354 -11.24 -2.14 -7.23
CA GLY A 354 -10.94 -1.69 -8.59
C GLY A 354 -12.12 -1.92 -9.55
N LEU A 355 -12.68 -3.14 -9.54
CA LEU A 355 -13.87 -3.47 -10.35
C LEU A 355 -15.05 -2.55 -10.04
N ALA A 356 -15.30 -2.26 -8.76
CA ALA A 356 -16.38 -1.36 -8.34
C ALA A 356 -16.14 0.08 -8.80
N ILE A 357 -14.90 0.56 -8.76
CA ILE A 357 -14.50 1.87 -9.29
C ILE A 357 -14.79 1.95 -10.79
N HIS A 358 -14.37 0.95 -11.58
CA HIS A 358 -14.65 0.93 -13.02
C HIS A 358 -16.15 0.81 -13.32
N CYS A 359 -16.89 0.03 -12.53
CA CYS A 359 -18.35 -0.07 -12.66
C CYS A 359 -19.09 1.23 -12.32
N ARG A 360 -18.41 2.20 -11.69
CA ARG A 360 -18.91 3.56 -11.45
C ARG A 360 -18.54 4.54 -12.57
N GLY A 361 -17.92 4.05 -13.64
CA GLY A 361 -17.60 4.80 -14.85
C GLY A 361 -16.20 5.44 -14.87
N TRP A 362 -15.39 5.20 -13.86
CA TRP A 362 -13.99 5.65 -13.83
C TRP A 362 -13.10 4.75 -14.69
N GLU A 363 -12.00 5.32 -15.17
CA GLU A 363 -10.91 4.59 -15.83
C GLU A 363 -9.69 4.52 -14.89
N SER A 364 -8.74 3.66 -15.18
CA SER A 364 -7.44 3.65 -14.49
C SER A 364 -6.29 3.65 -15.49
N VAL A 365 -5.08 3.95 -14.99
CA VAL A 365 -3.85 3.93 -15.78
C VAL A 365 -2.87 2.92 -15.21
N TYR A 366 -2.18 2.19 -16.08
CA TYR A 366 -1.02 1.40 -15.73
C TYR A 366 0.28 2.14 -16.05
N ASN A 367 1.08 2.47 -15.03
CA ASN A 367 2.37 3.12 -15.23
C ASN A 367 3.54 2.18 -14.89
N ASN A 368 4.25 1.70 -15.91
CA ASN A 368 5.44 0.86 -15.77
C ASN A 368 6.71 1.63 -16.21
N PRO A 369 7.29 2.48 -15.35
CA PRO A 369 8.51 3.22 -15.68
C PRO A 369 9.72 2.28 -15.80
N LYS A 370 10.70 2.67 -16.63
CA LYS A 370 11.95 1.90 -16.83
C LYS A 370 12.68 1.56 -15.52
N LYS A 371 12.67 2.50 -14.57
CA LYS A 371 13.12 2.25 -13.21
C LYS A 371 11.88 1.89 -12.39
N PRO A 372 11.80 0.68 -11.80
CA PRO A 372 10.68 0.32 -10.93
C PRO A 372 10.44 1.37 -9.86
N ALA A 373 9.21 1.88 -9.77
CA ALA A 373 8.89 2.92 -8.80
C ALA A 373 8.85 2.40 -7.36
N PHE A 374 8.33 1.19 -7.19
CA PHE A 374 8.19 0.51 -5.92
C PHE A 374 8.92 -0.83 -5.98
N MET A 375 9.67 -1.13 -4.93
CA MET A 375 10.40 -2.38 -4.77
C MET A 375 10.10 -2.94 -3.38
N GLY A 376 9.85 -4.23 -3.29
CA GLY A 376 9.71 -4.90 -1.99
C GLY A 376 10.40 -6.24 -1.93
N VAL A 377 9.95 -7.07 -0.99
CA VAL A 377 10.54 -8.37 -0.69
C VAL A 377 9.57 -9.48 -1.05
N GLY A 378 9.89 -10.24 -2.09
CA GLY A 378 9.08 -11.38 -2.52
C GLY A 378 9.26 -12.60 -1.61
N PRO A 379 8.34 -13.59 -1.66
CA PRO A 379 8.51 -14.86 -0.95
C PRO A 379 9.85 -15.54 -1.26
N THR A 380 10.57 -16.00 -0.23
CA THR A 380 11.89 -16.62 -0.40
C THR A 380 11.84 -18.15 -0.41
N THR A 381 10.67 -18.73 -0.12
CA THR A 381 10.47 -20.18 -0.07
C THR A 381 9.28 -20.61 -0.93
N LEU A 382 9.32 -21.86 -1.40
CA LEU A 382 8.20 -22.47 -2.13
C LEU A 382 6.91 -22.48 -1.27
N ALA A 383 7.03 -22.74 0.03
CA ALA A 383 5.89 -22.79 0.94
C ALA A 383 5.17 -21.43 1.03
N GLN A 384 5.93 -20.34 1.15
CA GLN A 384 5.37 -18.98 1.17
C GLN A 384 4.75 -18.62 -0.19
N THR A 385 5.41 -18.96 -1.30
CA THR A 385 4.92 -18.72 -2.67
C THR A 385 3.58 -19.43 -2.91
N ILE A 386 3.49 -20.71 -2.55
CA ILE A 386 2.24 -21.50 -2.67
C ILE A 386 1.13 -20.90 -1.80
N LEU A 387 1.44 -20.48 -0.57
CA LEU A 387 0.45 -19.87 0.31
C LEU A 387 -0.10 -18.55 -0.28
N GLN A 388 0.77 -17.74 -0.88
CA GLN A 388 0.36 -16.50 -1.56
C GLN A 388 -0.53 -16.81 -2.77
N HIS A 389 -0.09 -17.67 -3.69
CA HIS A 389 -0.88 -18.04 -4.88
C HIS A 389 -2.20 -18.72 -4.53
N LYS A 390 -2.23 -19.52 -3.47
CA LYS A 390 -3.47 -20.10 -2.95
C LYS A 390 -4.46 -19.00 -2.54
N ARG A 391 -4.04 -18.02 -1.74
CA ARG A 391 -4.92 -16.89 -1.33
C ARG A 391 -5.45 -16.13 -2.55
N TRP A 392 -4.59 -15.81 -3.52
CA TRP A 392 -5.00 -15.10 -4.73
C TRP A 392 -5.98 -15.90 -5.57
N SER A 393 -5.71 -17.19 -5.79
CA SER A 393 -6.60 -18.05 -6.59
C SER A 393 -7.94 -18.32 -5.91
N GLU A 394 -7.97 -18.56 -4.59
CA GLU A 394 -9.20 -18.69 -3.80
C GLU A 394 -10.01 -17.38 -3.80
N GLY A 395 -9.32 -16.25 -3.63
CA GLY A 395 -9.94 -14.93 -3.68
C GLY A 395 -10.58 -14.63 -5.03
N ASN A 396 -9.83 -14.81 -6.13
CA ASN A 396 -10.34 -14.59 -7.48
C ASN A 396 -11.47 -15.57 -7.85
N LEU A 397 -11.39 -16.83 -7.41
CA LEU A 397 -12.49 -17.79 -7.56
C LEU A 397 -13.74 -17.34 -6.78
N SER A 398 -13.56 -16.79 -5.58
CA SER A 398 -14.66 -16.25 -4.78
C SER A 398 -15.33 -15.06 -5.50
N ILE A 399 -14.57 -14.18 -6.15
CA ILE A 399 -15.13 -13.14 -7.02
C ILE A 399 -15.95 -13.79 -8.14
N PHE A 400 -15.36 -14.75 -8.87
CA PHE A 400 -15.99 -15.43 -10.00
C PHE A 400 -17.32 -16.11 -9.63
N LEU A 401 -17.45 -16.67 -8.43
CA LEU A 401 -18.66 -17.37 -7.97
C LEU A 401 -19.67 -16.50 -7.21
N SER A 402 -19.36 -15.23 -6.96
CA SER A 402 -20.20 -14.35 -6.13
C SER A 402 -21.03 -13.35 -6.94
N LYS A 403 -21.77 -12.48 -6.24
CA LYS A 403 -22.44 -11.29 -6.83
C LYS A 403 -21.46 -10.35 -7.57
N TYR A 404 -20.17 -10.46 -7.29
CA TYR A 404 -19.10 -9.69 -7.95
C TYR A 404 -18.55 -10.37 -9.21
N ASN A 405 -19.17 -11.45 -9.70
CA ASN A 405 -18.81 -12.01 -10.99
C ASN A 405 -18.80 -10.89 -12.05
N VAL A 406 -17.68 -10.75 -12.74
CA VAL A 406 -17.38 -9.58 -13.58
C VAL A 406 -18.43 -9.38 -14.68
N PHE A 407 -18.93 -10.46 -15.29
CA PHE A 407 -19.96 -10.39 -16.33
C PHE A 407 -21.34 -10.04 -15.80
N LEU A 408 -21.65 -10.37 -14.53
CA LEU A 408 -22.91 -10.00 -13.88
C LEU A 408 -22.83 -8.59 -13.31
N PHE A 409 -21.82 -8.32 -12.50
CA PHE A 409 -21.65 -7.05 -11.78
C PHE A 409 -21.32 -5.89 -12.72
N GLY A 410 -20.48 -6.15 -13.73
CA GLY A 410 -20.06 -5.18 -14.75
C GLY A 410 -21.02 -5.04 -15.93
N HIS A 411 -22.06 -5.88 -16.03
CA HIS A 411 -23.01 -5.85 -17.14
C HIS A 411 -23.60 -4.46 -17.34
N GLY A 412 -23.47 -3.91 -18.55
CA GLY A 412 -23.96 -2.56 -18.88
C GLY A 412 -23.22 -1.40 -18.20
N LYS A 413 -22.23 -1.67 -17.34
CA LYS A 413 -21.44 -0.65 -16.61
C LYS A 413 -20.03 -0.50 -17.17
N THR A 414 -19.43 -1.58 -17.66
CA THR A 414 -18.11 -1.58 -18.31
C THR A 414 -18.15 -2.26 -19.67
N LYS A 415 -17.14 -2.04 -20.51
CA LYS A 415 -17.04 -2.66 -21.84
C LYS A 415 -16.79 -4.17 -21.72
N LEU A 416 -17.41 -4.99 -22.56
CA LEU A 416 -17.24 -6.46 -22.54
C LEU A 416 -15.77 -6.89 -22.58
N ARG A 417 -14.96 -6.25 -23.43
CA ARG A 417 -13.51 -6.51 -23.51
C ARG A 417 -12.77 -6.26 -22.20
N HIS A 418 -13.18 -5.24 -21.43
CA HIS A 418 -12.61 -4.94 -20.12
C HIS A 418 -13.05 -6.00 -19.10
N GLN A 419 -14.31 -6.42 -19.16
CA GLN A 419 -14.82 -7.54 -18.35
C GLN A 419 -14.03 -8.82 -18.61
N MET A 420 -13.72 -9.13 -19.87
CA MET A 420 -12.91 -10.29 -20.24
C MET A 420 -11.50 -10.22 -19.64
N GLY A 421 -10.86 -9.05 -19.61
CA GLY A 421 -9.54 -8.86 -18.99
C GLY A 421 -9.55 -9.19 -17.49
N TYR A 422 -10.50 -8.64 -16.75
CA TYR A 422 -10.72 -8.99 -15.34
C TYR A 422 -11.00 -10.49 -15.13
N HIS A 423 -11.70 -11.12 -16.07
CA HIS A 423 -12.17 -12.48 -15.92
C HIS A 423 -11.07 -13.54 -16.01
N ILE A 424 -9.93 -13.23 -16.63
CA ILE A 424 -8.78 -14.15 -16.74
C ILE A 424 -8.34 -14.63 -15.36
N TYR A 425 -8.27 -13.72 -14.38
CA TYR A 425 -7.88 -14.06 -13.01
C TYR A 425 -8.92 -14.92 -12.28
N GLY A 426 -10.23 -14.69 -12.53
CA GLY A 426 -11.31 -15.51 -12.00
C GLY A 426 -11.29 -16.96 -12.51
N LEU A 427 -10.74 -17.18 -13.71
CA LEU A 427 -10.59 -18.51 -14.31
C LEU A 427 -9.30 -19.24 -13.91
N TRP A 428 -8.44 -18.63 -13.10
CA TRP A 428 -7.18 -19.25 -12.66
C TRP A 428 -7.42 -20.59 -11.96
N ALA A 429 -8.26 -20.63 -10.93
CA ALA A 429 -8.53 -21.87 -10.21
C ALA A 429 -9.30 -22.90 -11.05
N PRO A 430 -10.37 -22.56 -11.80
CA PRO A 430 -11.06 -23.51 -12.68
C PRO A 430 -10.16 -24.14 -13.75
N ASN A 431 -9.17 -23.40 -14.26
CA ASN A 431 -8.22 -23.91 -15.25
C ASN A 431 -7.39 -25.10 -14.73
N SER A 432 -7.22 -25.24 -13.40
CA SER A 432 -6.55 -26.40 -12.80
C SER A 432 -7.21 -27.74 -13.18
N LEU A 433 -8.53 -27.77 -13.38
CA LEU A 433 -9.25 -28.99 -13.77
C LEU A 433 -8.89 -29.42 -15.20
N ALA A 434 -8.81 -28.46 -16.12
CA ALA A 434 -8.37 -28.71 -17.48
C ALA A 434 -6.92 -29.22 -17.49
N THR A 435 -6.03 -28.57 -16.73
CA THR A 435 -4.64 -29.01 -16.60
C THR A 435 -4.52 -30.43 -16.05
N LEU A 436 -5.27 -30.78 -15.00
CA LEU A 436 -5.29 -32.14 -14.45
C LEU A 436 -5.77 -33.15 -15.49
N TYR A 437 -6.81 -32.83 -16.26
CA TYR A 437 -7.27 -33.66 -17.37
C TYR A 437 -6.15 -33.88 -18.40
N TYR A 438 -5.51 -32.80 -18.85
CA TYR A 438 -4.43 -32.85 -19.85
C TYR A 438 -3.18 -33.62 -19.38
N VAL A 439 -2.91 -33.66 -18.08
CA VAL A 439 -1.75 -34.41 -17.55
C VAL A 439 -2.11 -35.88 -17.31
N ILE A 440 -3.30 -36.16 -16.77
CA ILE A 440 -3.68 -37.51 -16.33
C ILE A 440 -4.13 -38.37 -17.51
N ILE A 441 -5.02 -37.86 -18.36
CA ILE A 441 -5.70 -38.67 -19.38
C ILE A 441 -4.73 -39.17 -20.46
N PRO A 442 -3.84 -38.35 -21.03
CA PRO A 442 -2.80 -38.83 -21.96
C PRO A 442 -1.83 -39.82 -21.33
N SER A 443 -1.42 -39.60 -20.07
CA SER A 443 -0.52 -40.52 -19.37
C SER A 443 -1.16 -41.90 -19.15
N LEU A 444 -2.44 -41.93 -18.77
CA LEU A 444 -3.19 -43.18 -18.61
C LEU A 444 -3.44 -43.89 -19.95
N ALA A 445 -3.76 -43.13 -20.99
CA ALA A 445 -3.97 -43.66 -22.32
C ALA A 445 -2.69 -44.28 -22.89
N LEU A 446 -1.54 -43.61 -22.70
CA LEU A 446 -0.23 -44.12 -23.05
C LEU A 446 0.09 -45.42 -22.31
N LEU A 447 -0.13 -45.46 -20.99
CA LEU A 447 0.11 -46.66 -20.17
C LEU A 447 -0.75 -47.85 -20.60
N LYS A 448 -1.99 -47.59 -21.05
CA LYS A 448 -2.94 -48.62 -21.49
C LYS A 448 -2.86 -48.96 -22.98
N GLY A 449 -2.05 -48.24 -23.76
CA GLY A 449 -2.03 -48.35 -25.23
C GLY A 449 -3.38 -48.00 -25.88
N THR A 450 -4.19 -47.16 -25.24
CA THR A 450 -5.49 -46.74 -25.78
C THR A 450 -5.30 -45.46 -26.60
N PRO A 451 -5.66 -45.42 -27.89
CA PRO A 451 -5.56 -44.19 -28.68
C PRO A 451 -6.56 -43.14 -28.16
N LEU A 452 -6.10 -41.92 -27.92
CA LEU A 452 -6.95 -40.80 -27.48
C LEU A 452 -7.72 -40.14 -28.62
N PHE A 453 -7.13 -40.12 -29.80
CA PHE A 453 -7.71 -39.56 -31.00
C PHE A 453 -7.92 -40.68 -32.01
N PRO A 454 -9.00 -40.63 -32.80
CA PRO A 454 -9.18 -41.58 -33.88
C PRO A 454 -8.00 -41.49 -34.86
N GLU A 455 -7.59 -42.63 -35.41
CA GLU A 455 -6.65 -42.63 -36.53
C GLU A 455 -7.29 -41.86 -37.69
N ILE A 456 -6.59 -40.84 -38.18
CA ILE A 456 -7.00 -40.13 -39.39
C ILE A 456 -6.67 -41.07 -40.55
N THR A 457 -7.64 -41.84 -41.03
CA THR A 457 -7.54 -42.43 -42.35
C THR A 457 -7.64 -41.30 -43.38
N SER A 458 -6.59 -41.13 -44.19
CA SER A 458 -6.56 -40.18 -45.31
C SER A 458 -7.79 -40.39 -46.22
N PRO A 459 -8.36 -39.31 -46.82
CA PRO A 459 -9.59 -39.37 -47.62
C PRO A 459 -9.58 -40.38 -48.76
#